data_AF-A0A1M4SBR0-F1
#
_entry.id   AF-A0A1M4SBR0-F1
#
_cell.length_a   1.000
_cell.length_b   1.000
_cell.length_c   1.000
_cell.angle_alpha   90.00
_cell.angle_beta   90.00
_cell.angle_gamma   90.00
#
_symmetry.space_group_name_H-M   'P 1'
#
loop_
_entity.id
_entity.type
_entity.pdbx_description
1 polymer ?
#
loop_
_entity_poly.entity_id
_entity_poly.type
_entity_poly.pdbx_seq_one_letter_code
_entity_poly.pdbx_strand_id
1 'polypeptide(L)'
;MRKHIIYVFMAISLLTLPSCNAYRLIVHSDNNFILYTLLLGAAIFALVVLFVVYSNKKRREDVAEHILNRQGLSARDFFESGTYIGGHPSVTEIIPSLVFRRTLKDFVFYVRPANVYLPAEKFSIPVASVVSIELEDTSTVEEKVTAHRILLLGPFALAFKKQIKRDSCFVSIEWNEGKQIYSTYFYFDGYNAMLNANELRYKLIAEMNKS
;
A
#
# COMPACT_ATOMS: atom_id res chain seq x y z
N MET A 1 -5.88 -7.79 -11.29
CA MET A 1 -4.69 -8.65 -11.43
C MET A 1 -5.03 -10.15 -11.50
N ARG A 2 -5.84 -10.69 -10.56
CA ARG A 2 -6.11 -12.14 -10.46
C ARG A 2 -6.67 -12.81 -11.72
N LYS A 3 -7.54 -12.13 -12.49
CA LYS A 3 -8.13 -12.68 -13.72
C LYS A 3 -7.11 -12.84 -14.86
N HIS A 4 -6.17 -11.91 -15.03
CA HIS A 4 -5.15 -12.00 -16.09
C HIS A 4 -4.11 -13.08 -15.83
N ILE A 5 -3.74 -13.30 -14.56
CA ILE A 5 -2.86 -14.41 -14.17
C ILE A 5 -3.51 -15.75 -14.50
N ILE A 6 -4.83 -15.90 -14.29
CA ILE A 6 -5.57 -17.12 -14.64
C ILE A 6 -5.54 -17.35 -16.16
N TYR A 7 -5.72 -16.33 -17.00
CA TYR A 7 -5.62 -16.49 -18.46
C TYR A 7 -4.21 -16.84 -18.93
N VAL A 8 -3.18 -16.26 -18.30
CA VAL A 8 -1.77 -16.62 -18.59
C VAL A 8 -1.48 -18.05 -18.15
N PHE A 9 -1.93 -18.46 -16.97
CA PHE A 9 -1.75 -19.83 -16.47
C PHE A 9 -2.51 -20.84 -17.33
N MET A 10 -3.72 -20.49 -17.78
CA MET A 10 -4.54 -21.34 -18.64
C MET A 10 -3.93 -21.47 -20.04
N ALA A 11 -3.39 -20.38 -20.60
CA ALA A 11 -2.64 -20.40 -21.86
C ALA A 11 -1.32 -21.19 -21.76
N ILE A 12 -0.58 -21.04 -20.67
CA ILE A 12 0.63 -21.83 -20.40
C ILE A 12 0.26 -23.31 -20.25
N SER A 13 -0.80 -23.66 -19.51
CA SER A 13 -1.24 -25.07 -19.39
C SER A 13 -1.69 -25.68 -20.71
N LEU A 14 -2.26 -24.88 -21.62
CA LEU A 14 -2.62 -25.30 -22.98
C LEU A 14 -1.38 -25.51 -23.87
N LEU A 15 -0.31 -24.74 -23.64
CA LEU A 15 0.98 -24.87 -24.34
C LEU A 15 1.89 -25.95 -23.74
N THR A 16 1.76 -26.25 -22.44
CA THR A 16 2.51 -27.27 -21.71
C THR A 16 1.75 -28.59 -21.54
N LEU A 17 0.65 -28.78 -22.26
CA LEU A 17 0.11 -30.11 -22.56
C LEU A 17 0.61 -30.51 -23.96
N PRO A 18 1.92 -30.79 -24.16
CA PRO A 18 2.24 -31.72 -25.21
C PRO A 18 1.52 -33.00 -24.79
N SER A 19 0.52 -33.43 -25.57
CA SER A 19 0.06 -34.80 -25.51
C SER A 19 1.30 -35.70 -25.47
N CYS A 20 1.25 -36.84 -24.78
CA CYS A 20 2.40 -37.74 -24.61
C CYS A 20 3.12 -38.09 -25.96
N ASN A 21 2.43 -37.90 -27.09
CA ASN A 21 2.97 -37.95 -28.45
C ASN A 21 3.90 -36.80 -28.86
N ALA A 22 3.67 -35.56 -28.42
CA ALA A 22 4.51 -34.41 -28.78
C ALA A 22 5.87 -34.44 -28.07
N TYR A 23 5.95 -34.90 -26.80
CA TYR A 23 7.23 -35.12 -26.12
C TYR A 23 8.06 -36.23 -26.80
N ARG A 24 7.39 -37.31 -27.26
CA ARG A 24 8.02 -38.40 -28.02
C ARG A 24 8.54 -37.93 -29.38
N LEU A 25 7.84 -37.01 -30.05
CA LEU A 25 8.26 -36.39 -31.31
C LEU A 25 9.44 -35.41 -31.13
N ILE A 26 9.52 -34.70 -30.00
CA ILE A 26 10.61 -33.75 -29.71
C ILE A 26 11.91 -34.46 -29.34
N VAL A 27 11.85 -35.59 -28.62
CA VAL A 27 13.03 -36.34 -28.14
C VAL A 27 13.61 -37.29 -29.20
N HIS A 28 12.85 -37.70 -30.22
CA HIS A 28 13.32 -38.57 -31.31
C HIS A 28 13.50 -37.88 -32.66
N SER A 29 13.30 -36.57 -32.72
CA SER A 29 13.52 -35.78 -33.92
C SER A 29 14.91 -35.16 -33.87
N ASP A 30 15.83 -35.57 -34.76
CA ASP A 30 17.11 -34.89 -35.02
C ASP A 30 16.94 -33.42 -35.48
N ASN A 31 15.70 -32.96 -35.69
CA ASN A 31 15.41 -31.59 -36.11
C ASN A 31 15.40 -30.62 -34.92
N ASN A 32 16.58 -30.12 -34.59
CA ASN A 32 16.81 -28.91 -33.80
C ASN A 32 15.89 -27.74 -34.20
N PHE A 33 15.45 -27.71 -35.47
CA PHE A 33 14.52 -26.72 -36.01
C PHE A 33 13.17 -26.65 -35.28
N ILE A 34 12.58 -27.78 -34.88
CA ILE A 34 11.27 -27.80 -34.18
C ILE A 34 11.42 -27.23 -32.76
N LEU A 35 12.52 -27.56 -32.08
CA LEU A 35 12.82 -27.03 -30.74
C LEU A 35 13.07 -25.51 -30.79
N TYR A 36 13.86 -25.02 -31.76
CA TYR A 36 14.13 -23.59 -31.90
C TYR A 36 12.88 -22.78 -32.25
N THR A 37 12.00 -23.30 -33.12
CA THR A 37 10.74 -22.62 -33.45
C THR A 37 9.79 -22.53 -32.25
N LEU A 38 9.72 -23.58 -31.41
CA LEU A 38 8.90 -23.57 -30.19
C LEU A 38 9.45 -22.61 -29.14
N LEU A 39 10.77 -22.60 -28.91
CA LEU A 39 11.44 -21.66 -28.01
C LEU A 39 11.28 -20.20 -28.46
N LEU A 40 11.40 -19.94 -29.77
CA LEU A 40 11.16 -18.62 -30.35
C LEU A 40 9.71 -18.16 -30.13
N GLY A 41 8.74 -19.05 -30.35
CA GLY A 41 7.32 -18.77 -30.10
C GLY A 41 7.04 -18.41 -28.64
N ALA A 42 7.64 -19.15 -27.69
CA ALA A 42 7.52 -18.86 -26.26
C ALA A 42 8.15 -17.51 -25.89
N ALA A 43 9.32 -17.18 -26.44
CA ALA A 43 10.00 -15.91 -26.21
C ALA A 43 9.19 -14.71 -26.74
N ILE A 44 8.62 -14.82 -27.95
CA ILE A 44 7.75 -13.79 -28.53
C ILE A 44 6.50 -13.60 -27.66
N PHE A 45 5.87 -14.70 -27.22
CA PHE A 45 4.70 -14.62 -26.36
C PHE A 45 5.02 -13.93 -25.02
N ALA A 46 6.13 -14.29 -24.37
CA ALA A 46 6.58 -13.65 -23.14
C ALA A 46 6.80 -12.14 -23.33
N LEU A 47 7.42 -11.73 -24.45
CA LEU A 47 7.61 -10.32 -24.79
C LEU A 47 6.28 -9.59 -24.99
N VAL A 48 5.31 -10.20 -25.68
CA VAL A 48 3.98 -9.61 -25.88
C VAL A 48 3.24 -9.46 -24.54
N VAL A 49 3.28 -10.47 -23.66
CA VAL A 49 2.66 -10.39 -22.33
C VAL A 49 3.31 -9.28 -21.50
N LEU A 50 4.65 -9.21 -21.47
CA LEU A 50 5.37 -8.14 -20.78
C LEU A 50 5.00 -6.76 -21.34
N PHE A 51 4.93 -6.62 -22.66
CA PHE A 51 4.55 -5.38 -23.32
C PHE A 51 3.11 -4.95 -22.96
N VAL A 52 2.15 -5.88 -22.97
CA VAL A 52 0.76 -5.60 -22.59
C VAL A 52 0.65 -5.23 -21.12
N VAL A 53 1.38 -5.90 -20.23
CA VAL A 53 1.41 -5.56 -18.79
C VAL A 53 2.02 -4.18 -18.58
N TYR A 54 3.16 -3.89 -19.22
CA TYR A 54 3.84 -2.60 -19.11
C TYR A 54 2.98 -1.45 -19.68
N SER A 55 2.41 -1.64 -20.87
CA SER A 55 1.55 -0.64 -21.52
C SER A 55 0.29 -0.36 -20.70
N ASN A 56 -0.32 -1.39 -20.11
CA ASN A 56 -1.44 -1.21 -19.20
C ASN A 56 -1.04 -0.47 -17.93
N LYS A 57 0.13 -0.75 -17.34
CA LYS A 57 0.62 -0.02 -16.17
C LYS A 57 0.85 1.46 -16.50
N LYS A 58 1.55 1.76 -17.59
CA LYS A 58 1.85 3.13 -18.01
C LYS A 58 0.56 3.94 -18.28
N ARG A 59 -0.37 3.37 -19.05
CA ARG A 59 -1.67 4.01 -19.34
C ARG A 59 -2.47 4.31 -18.06
N ARG A 60 -2.31 3.48 -17.02
CA ARG A 60 -2.98 3.67 -15.72
C ARG A 60 -2.38 4.82 -14.92
N GLU A 61 -1.06 4.96 -14.95
CA GLU A 61 -0.34 6.06 -14.31
C GLU A 61 -0.69 7.39 -15.00
N ASP A 62 -0.68 7.43 -16.33
CA ASP A 62 -1.02 8.63 -17.11
C ASP A 62 -2.46 9.12 -16.83
N VAL A 63 -3.42 8.21 -16.69
CA VAL A 63 -4.82 8.55 -16.37
C VAL A 63 -4.96 9.07 -14.93
N ALA A 64 -4.29 8.45 -13.97
CA ALA A 64 -4.30 8.93 -12.58
C ALA A 64 -3.69 10.33 -12.49
N GLU A 65 -2.55 10.55 -13.15
CA GLU A 65 -1.88 11.85 -13.19
C GLU A 65 -2.77 12.91 -13.87
N HIS A 66 -3.43 12.56 -14.97
CA HIS A 66 -4.37 13.47 -15.64
C HIS A 66 -5.59 13.81 -14.76
N ILE A 67 -6.09 12.88 -13.94
CA ILE A 67 -7.21 13.13 -13.03
C ILE A 67 -6.76 14.01 -11.85
N LEU A 68 -5.57 13.76 -11.28
CA LEU A 68 -4.99 14.57 -10.22
C LEU A 68 -4.73 16.01 -10.70
N ASN A 69 -4.14 16.17 -11.89
CA ASN A 69 -3.86 17.48 -12.49
C ASN A 69 -5.13 18.30 -12.72
N ARG A 70 -6.26 17.66 -13.07
CA ARG A 70 -7.56 18.35 -13.18
C ARG A 70 -8.07 18.93 -11.86
N GLN A 71 -7.63 18.39 -10.73
CA GLN A 71 -7.94 18.89 -9.39
C GLN A 71 -6.85 19.81 -8.83
N GLY A 72 -5.84 20.15 -9.63
CA GLY A 72 -4.67 20.90 -9.18
C GLY A 72 -3.82 20.13 -8.16
N LEU A 73 -3.89 18.81 -8.17
CA LEU A 73 -3.13 17.91 -7.29
C LEU A 73 -1.99 17.27 -8.07
N SER A 74 -0.83 17.12 -7.45
CA SER A 74 0.27 16.33 -8.00
C SER A 74 0.46 15.05 -7.18
N ALA A 75 0.85 13.95 -7.83
CA ALA A 75 1.27 12.73 -7.14
C ALA A 75 2.43 12.98 -6.16
N ARG A 76 3.22 14.04 -6.40
CA ARG A 76 4.35 14.45 -5.54
C ARG A 76 3.91 15.14 -4.24
N ASP A 77 2.65 15.52 -4.14
CA ASP A 77 2.12 16.20 -2.95
C ASP A 77 1.71 15.20 -1.85
N PHE A 78 1.72 13.90 -2.18
CA PHE A 78 1.33 12.82 -1.28
C PHE A 78 2.56 12.14 -0.68
N PHE A 79 2.53 11.95 0.63
CA PHE A 79 3.58 11.28 1.40
C PHE A 79 3.03 10.00 2.03
N GLU A 80 3.87 8.98 2.12
CA GLU A 80 3.48 7.70 2.69
C GLU A 80 3.28 7.82 4.21
N SER A 81 2.19 7.27 4.75
CA SER A 81 1.89 7.31 6.19
C SER A 81 1.73 5.93 6.86
N GLY A 82 2.09 4.85 6.17
CA GLY A 82 1.95 3.50 6.72
C GLY A 82 0.51 3.02 6.83
N THR A 83 0.23 2.13 7.78
CA THR A 83 -1.11 1.56 8.01
C THR A 83 -1.80 2.28 9.15
N TYR A 84 -2.98 2.84 8.94
CA TYR A 84 -3.79 3.38 10.04
C TYR A 84 -4.43 2.25 10.81
N ILE A 85 -4.33 2.32 12.14
CA ILE A 85 -4.81 1.27 13.04
C ILE A 85 -5.87 1.76 14.03
N GLY A 86 -6.22 3.04 14.03
CA GLY A 86 -7.30 3.58 14.86
C GLY A 86 -6.97 4.90 15.53
N GLY A 87 -7.98 5.46 16.19
CA GLY A 87 -7.86 6.65 17.05
C GLY A 87 -8.52 7.92 16.51
N HIS A 88 -8.81 7.98 15.22
CA HIS A 88 -9.61 9.05 14.63
C HIS A 88 -11.12 8.77 14.85
N PRO A 89 -11.93 9.74 15.34
CA PRO A 89 -13.33 9.49 15.71
C PRO A 89 -14.22 9.07 14.54
N SER A 90 -13.91 9.51 13.32
CA SER A 90 -14.69 9.17 12.12
C SER A 90 -14.33 7.83 11.47
N VAL A 91 -13.25 7.16 11.90
CA VAL A 91 -12.75 5.95 11.23
C VAL A 91 -12.47 4.84 12.23
N THR A 92 -13.26 3.77 12.13
CA THR A 92 -13.17 2.59 12.99
C THR A 92 -12.41 1.42 12.35
N GLU A 93 -12.23 1.45 11.02
CA GLU A 93 -11.57 0.40 10.25
C GLU A 93 -10.05 0.59 10.18
N ILE A 94 -9.30 -0.52 10.14
CA ILE A 94 -7.87 -0.50 9.83
C ILE A 94 -7.71 -0.24 8.33
N ILE A 95 -6.91 0.76 7.97
CA ILE A 95 -6.70 1.17 6.58
C ILE A 95 -5.24 0.89 6.20
N PRO A 96 -4.98 -0.15 5.39
CA PRO A 96 -3.63 -0.41 4.90
C PRO A 96 -3.21 0.66 3.89
N SER A 97 -1.94 1.06 3.93
CA SER A 97 -1.32 1.95 2.95
C SER A 97 -2.06 3.28 2.77
N LEU A 98 -2.06 4.11 3.81
CA LEU A 98 -2.46 5.51 3.69
C LEU A 98 -1.34 6.36 3.10
N VAL A 99 -1.75 7.43 2.46
CA VAL A 99 -0.91 8.58 2.12
C VAL A 99 -1.56 9.82 2.69
N PHE A 100 -0.76 10.84 2.98
CA PHE A 100 -1.26 12.13 3.45
C PHE A 100 -0.73 13.27 2.61
N ARG A 101 -1.48 14.37 2.60
CA ARG A 101 -1.09 15.64 1.99
C ARG A 101 -1.34 16.77 2.99
N ARG A 102 -0.49 17.79 2.93
CA ARG A 102 -0.65 19.02 3.69
C ARG A 102 -1.55 20.02 2.96
N THR A 103 -2.66 20.32 3.64
CA THR A 103 -3.54 21.49 3.59
C THR A 103 -2.87 22.86 3.65
N LEU A 104 -3.67 23.94 3.57
CA LEU A 104 -3.35 25.17 4.31
C LEU A 104 -3.73 25.02 5.78
N LYS A 105 -4.77 24.24 6.09
CA LYS A 105 -5.29 24.08 7.47
C LYS A 105 -5.10 22.67 8.05
N ASP A 106 -5.11 21.64 7.21
CA ASP A 106 -5.25 20.27 7.69
C ASP A 106 -4.16 19.33 7.15
N PHE A 107 -3.91 18.22 7.82
CA PHE A 107 -3.36 17.01 7.23
C PHE A 107 -4.51 16.15 6.73
N VAL A 108 -4.57 15.91 5.42
CA VAL A 108 -5.65 15.13 4.82
C VAL A 108 -5.11 13.76 4.42
N PHE A 109 -5.77 12.71 4.88
CA PHE A 109 -5.35 11.32 4.70
C PHE A 109 -6.23 10.63 3.66
N TYR A 110 -5.58 9.90 2.77
CA TYR A 110 -6.21 9.22 1.66
C TYR A 110 -5.74 7.78 1.56
N VAL A 111 -6.64 6.88 1.13
CA VAL A 111 -6.22 5.53 0.76
C VAL A 111 -5.30 5.60 -0.45
N ARG A 112 -4.10 5.01 -0.35
CA ARG A 112 -3.21 4.91 -1.52
C ARG A 112 -3.97 4.19 -2.63
N PRO A 113 -4.13 4.81 -3.80
CA PRO A 113 -4.85 4.17 -4.89
C PRO A 113 -4.04 2.96 -5.38
N ALA A 114 -4.59 1.76 -5.18
CA ALA A 114 -3.98 0.53 -5.70
C ALA A 114 -4.01 0.46 -7.24
N ASN A 115 -4.83 1.28 -7.90
CA ASN A 115 -4.94 1.45 -9.36
C ASN A 115 -5.76 2.72 -9.68
N VAL A 116 -5.28 3.60 -10.58
CA VAL A 116 -5.97 4.63 -11.42
C VAL A 116 -6.94 5.64 -10.76
N TYR A 117 -7.44 5.38 -9.56
CA TYR A 117 -8.49 6.18 -8.96
C TYR A 117 -7.92 7.28 -8.08
N LEU A 118 -8.69 8.35 -7.98
CA LEU A 118 -8.47 9.40 -7.00
C LEU A 118 -8.26 8.78 -5.61
N PRO A 119 -7.24 9.23 -4.85
CA PRO A 119 -7.14 8.85 -3.45
C PRO A 119 -8.46 9.26 -2.78
N ALA A 120 -9.19 8.29 -2.23
CA ALA A 120 -10.41 8.59 -1.50
C ALA A 120 -10.01 9.18 -0.14
N GLU A 121 -10.43 10.41 0.14
CA GLU A 121 -10.24 11.03 1.44
C GLU A 121 -10.93 10.16 2.50
N LYS A 122 -10.20 9.89 3.59
CA LYS A 122 -10.70 9.09 4.71
C LYS A 122 -10.97 9.95 5.93
N PHE A 123 -10.04 10.84 6.26
CA PHE A 123 -10.16 11.77 7.37
C PHE A 123 -9.12 12.88 7.24
N SER A 124 -9.26 13.90 8.07
CA SER A 124 -8.34 15.01 8.16
C SER A 124 -8.09 15.39 9.62
N ILE A 125 -6.88 15.84 9.91
CA ILE A 125 -6.46 16.34 11.23
C ILE A 125 -6.05 17.80 11.06
N PRO A 126 -6.73 18.76 11.72
CA PRO A 126 -6.33 20.16 11.66
C PRO A 126 -4.91 20.35 12.18
N VAL A 127 -4.05 20.98 11.40
CA VAL A 127 -2.63 21.16 11.76
C VAL A 127 -2.51 22.02 13.02
N ALA A 128 -3.36 23.03 13.16
CA ALA A 128 -3.39 23.90 14.32
C ALA A 128 -3.84 23.19 15.62
N SER A 129 -4.45 22.01 15.52
CA SER A 129 -4.89 21.25 16.68
C SER A 129 -3.95 20.12 17.09
N VAL A 130 -2.89 19.89 16.31
CA VAL A 130 -1.84 18.90 16.66
C VAL A 130 -1.10 19.37 17.91
N VAL A 131 -1.11 18.52 18.93
CA VAL A 131 -0.44 18.72 20.22
C VAL A 131 0.95 18.10 20.19
N SER A 132 1.06 16.85 19.71
CA SER A 132 2.32 16.13 19.65
C SER A 132 2.34 15.09 18.54
N ILE A 133 3.55 14.75 18.08
CA ILE A 133 3.80 13.66 17.13
C ILE A 133 4.97 12.83 17.67
N GLU A 134 4.66 11.61 18.11
CA GLU A 134 5.59 10.75 18.85
C GLU A 134 5.85 9.45 18.10
N LEU A 135 7.06 8.90 18.29
CA LEU A 135 7.36 7.52 17.97
C LEU A 135 7.04 6.68 19.20
N GLU A 136 6.30 5.61 19.00
CA GLU A 136 5.97 4.68 20.06
C GLU A 136 6.44 3.28 19.68
N ASP A 137 7.17 2.65 20.59
CA ASP A 137 7.54 1.24 20.48
C ASP A 137 6.39 0.36 20.94
N THR A 138 6.44 -0.91 20.52
CA THR A 138 5.40 -1.91 20.81
C THR A 138 5.05 -1.98 22.30
N SER A 139 6.02 -1.83 23.21
CA SER A 139 5.79 -1.84 24.66
C SER A 139 5.01 -0.63 25.15
N THR A 140 5.37 0.57 24.68
CA THR A 140 4.70 1.83 25.04
C THR A 140 3.30 1.91 24.44
N VAL A 141 3.15 1.41 23.20
CA VAL A 141 1.85 1.23 22.58
C VAL A 141 1.07 0.23 23.40
N GLU A 142 1.55 -0.98 23.68
CA GLU A 142 0.82 -1.99 24.45
C GLU A 142 0.37 -1.47 25.83
N GLU A 143 1.18 -0.68 26.54
CA GLU A 143 0.87 -0.08 27.85
C GLU A 143 -0.16 1.06 27.76
N LYS A 144 0.01 2.01 26.83
CA LYS A 144 -0.97 3.09 26.59
C LYS A 144 -2.28 2.55 25.97
N VAL A 145 -2.17 1.50 25.14
CA VAL A 145 -3.27 0.78 24.49
C VAL A 145 -4.02 -0.13 25.47
N THR A 146 -3.38 -0.66 26.52
CA THR A 146 -4.12 -1.44 27.53
C THR A 146 -4.97 -0.55 28.44
N ALA A 147 -4.48 0.63 28.81
CA ALA A 147 -5.22 1.53 29.71
C ALA A 147 -6.40 2.27 29.01
N HIS A 148 -6.25 2.68 27.75
CA HIS A 148 -7.27 3.48 27.04
C HIS A 148 -8.05 2.69 25.98
N ARG A 149 -7.63 1.47 25.61
CA ARG A 149 -8.03 0.82 24.35
C ARG A 149 -8.62 -0.59 24.44
N ILE A 150 -8.88 -1.13 25.62
CA ILE A 150 -9.93 -2.16 25.75
C ILE A 150 -11.28 -1.59 25.24
N LEU A 151 -11.45 -0.26 25.28
CA LEU A 151 -12.62 0.43 24.74
C LEU A 151 -12.49 0.86 23.25
N LEU A 152 -11.32 1.30 22.79
CA LEU A 152 -11.14 1.99 21.50
C LEU A 152 -10.70 1.11 20.32
N LEU A 153 -10.05 -0.04 20.55
CA LEU A 153 -9.74 -1.01 19.47
C LEU A 153 -10.87 -2.05 19.28
N GLY A 154 -11.85 -2.08 20.19
CA GLY A 154 -12.96 -3.04 20.16
C GLY A 154 -12.49 -4.49 19.97
N PRO A 155 -13.24 -5.35 19.26
CA PRO A 155 -12.85 -6.74 19.02
C PRO A 155 -11.56 -6.90 18.18
N PHE A 156 -11.00 -5.81 17.63
CA PHE A 156 -9.81 -5.83 16.80
C PHE A 156 -8.49 -5.76 17.59
N ALA A 157 -8.54 -5.44 18.89
CA ALA A 157 -7.37 -5.54 19.77
C ALA A 157 -6.77 -6.95 19.77
N LEU A 158 -7.63 -7.99 19.75
CA LEU A 158 -7.19 -9.39 19.71
C LEU A 158 -6.63 -9.81 18.34
N ALA A 159 -7.21 -9.33 17.24
CA ALA A 159 -6.74 -9.66 15.89
C ALA A 159 -5.39 -8.97 15.57
N PHE A 160 -5.22 -7.73 16.03
CA PHE A 160 -3.99 -6.96 15.86
C PHE A 160 -2.84 -7.53 16.69
N LYS A 161 -3.10 -7.99 17.92
CA LYS A 161 -2.10 -8.64 18.79
C LYS A 161 -1.40 -9.85 18.14
N LYS A 162 -2.06 -10.54 17.20
CA LYS A 162 -1.48 -11.68 16.46
C LYS A 162 -0.58 -11.24 15.29
N GLN A 163 -0.68 -9.99 14.83
CA GLN A 163 0.04 -9.47 13.66
C GLN A 163 1.25 -8.60 13.99
N ILE A 164 1.36 -8.13 15.24
CA ILE A 164 2.52 -7.38 15.72
C ILE A 164 3.74 -8.31 15.70
N LYS A 165 4.71 -7.97 14.84
CA LYS A 165 6.01 -8.66 14.76
C LYS A 165 7.00 -7.95 15.70
N ARG A 166 8.08 -8.64 16.06
CA ARG A 166 9.13 -8.07 16.93
C ARG A 166 9.74 -6.77 16.38
N ASP A 167 9.69 -6.57 15.07
CA ASP A 167 10.20 -5.37 14.37
C ASP A 167 9.02 -4.51 13.89
N SER A 168 8.27 -3.95 14.84
CA SER A 168 7.21 -2.98 14.55
C SER A 168 7.44 -1.67 15.27
N CYS A 169 7.04 -0.57 14.64
CA CYS A 169 7.11 0.77 15.21
C CYS A 169 5.83 1.52 14.88
N PHE A 170 5.46 2.45 15.73
CA PHE A 170 4.24 3.22 15.61
C PHE A 170 4.53 4.71 15.63
N VAL A 171 3.71 5.47 14.92
CA VAL A 171 3.65 6.94 15.02
C VAL A 171 2.29 7.30 15.58
N SER A 172 2.27 8.06 16.67
CA SER A 172 1.04 8.64 17.22
C SER A 172 1.00 10.13 16.92
N ILE A 173 -0.18 10.63 16.55
CA ILE A 173 -0.50 12.05 16.44
C ILE A 173 -1.53 12.35 17.50
N GLU A 174 -1.16 13.14 18.50
CA GLU A 174 -2.11 13.67 19.49
C GLU A 174 -2.66 15.01 18.99
N TRP A 175 -3.97 15.18 19.01
CA TRP A 175 -4.63 16.37 18.50
C TRP A 175 -5.95 16.63 19.20
N ASN A 176 -6.39 17.89 19.16
CA ASN A 176 -7.60 18.33 19.84
C ASN A 176 -8.75 18.58 18.87
N GLU A 177 -9.96 18.21 19.28
CA GLU A 177 -11.20 18.68 18.65
C GLU A 177 -12.10 19.27 19.74
N GLY A 178 -12.15 20.60 19.81
CA GLY A 178 -12.82 21.29 20.89
C GLY A 178 -12.17 20.98 22.25
N LYS A 179 -12.87 20.24 23.11
CA LYS A 179 -12.40 19.85 24.46
C LYS A 179 -11.87 18.42 24.53
N GLN A 180 -11.97 17.66 23.44
CA GLN A 180 -11.57 16.25 23.41
C GLN A 180 -10.17 16.13 22.82
N ILE A 181 -9.38 15.23 23.41
CA ILE A 181 -8.03 14.89 22.95
C ILE A 181 -8.12 13.53 22.27
N TYR A 182 -7.61 13.44 21.05
CA TYR A 182 -7.55 12.23 20.26
C TYR A 182 -6.10 11.86 19.98
N SER A 183 -5.82 10.56 19.95
CA SER A 183 -4.53 10.02 19.53
C SER A 183 -4.75 9.13 18.33
N THR A 184 -4.25 9.52 17.17
CA THR A 184 -4.35 8.79 15.90
C THR A 184 -3.06 8.02 15.65
N TYR A 185 -3.16 6.74 15.28
CA TYR A 185 -2.01 5.84 15.24
C TYR A 185 -1.76 5.26 13.85
N PHE A 186 -0.49 5.23 13.49
CA PHE A 186 0.04 4.62 12.27
C PHE A 186 1.03 3.52 12.62
N TYR A 187 0.95 2.40 11.91
CA TYR A 187 1.73 1.20 12.10
C TYR A 187 2.67 0.95 10.94
N PHE A 188 3.90 0.58 11.28
CA PHE A 188 4.96 0.18 10.38
C PHE A 188 5.53 -1.16 10.84
N ASP A 189 5.82 -2.05 9.90
CA ASP A 189 6.36 -3.37 10.18
C ASP A 189 7.55 -3.73 9.28
N GLY A 190 8.32 -4.71 9.75
CA GLY A 190 9.48 -5.25 9.05
C GLY A 190 10.80 -4.57 9.43
N TYR A 191 11.87 -4.96 8.75
CA TYR A 191 13.25 -4.58 9.09
C TYR A 191 13.47 -3.06 9.18
N ASN A 192 12.76 -2.26 8.37
CA ASN A 192 12.87 -0.81 8.34
C ASN A 192 11.73 -0.08 9.09
N ALA A 193 10.97 -0.76 9.94
CA ALA A 193 9.79 -0.18 10.60
C ALA A 193 10.10 1.12 11.34
N MET A 194 11.15 1.13 12.17
CA MET A 194 11.59 2.30 12.94
C MET A 194 12.02 3.45 12.02
N LEU A 195 12.78 3.15 10.96
CA LEU A 195 13.22 4.16 10.00
C LEU A 195 12.02 4.81 9.30
N ASN A 196 11.11 3.99 8.76
CA ASN A 196 9.91 4.46 8.05
C ASN A 196 8.97 5.26 8.97
N ALA A 197 8.80 4.82 10.21
CA ALA A 197 8.02 5.54 11.21
C ALA A 197 8.66 6.91 11.51
N ASN A 198 9.98 6.96 11.68
CA ASN A 198 10.69 8.20 11.95
C ASN A 198 10.65 9.15 10.74
N GLU A 199 10.75 8.63 9.52
CA GLU A 199 10.55 9.40 8.29
C GLU A 199 9.16 10.04 8.24
N LEU A 200 8.09 9.28 8.54
CA LEU A 200 6.74 9.84 8.65
C LEU A 200 6.69 10.96 9.69
N ARG A 201 7.22 10.71 10.89
CA ARG A 201 7.22 11.69 11.99
C ARG A 201 7.91 12.98 11.57
N TYR A 202 9.14 12.90 11.04
CA TYR A 202 9.87 14.06 10.56
C TYR A 202 9.12 14.78 9.45
N LYS A 203 8.49 14.02 8.56
CA LYS A 203 7.72 14.60 7.46
C LYS A 203 6.51 15.38 7.96
N LEU A 204 5.72 14.84 8.88
CA LEU A 204 4.60 15.54 9.49
C LEU A 204 5.04 16.83 10.21
N ILE A 205 6.12 16.76 10.99
CA ILE A 205 6.68 17.94 11.69
C ILE A 205 7.14 18.99 10.67
N ALA A 206 7.85 18.57 9.62
CA ALA A 206 8.33 19.49 8.59
C ALA A 206 7.17 20.17 7.84
N GLU A 207 6.12 19.44 7.48
CA GLU A 207 4.93 19.98 6.81
C GLU A 207 4.05 20.83 7.74
N MET A 208 4.07 20.57 9.05
CA MET A 208 3.40 21.39 10.06
C MET A 208 4.05 22.79 10.18
N ASN A 209 5.38 22.86 10.06
CA ASN A 209 6.14 24.09 10.21
C ASN A 209 6.21 24.95 8.94
N LYS A 210 5.62 24.52 7.82
CA LYS A 210 5.54 25.33 6.61
C LYS A 210 4.48 26.43 6.78
N SER A 211 4.94 27.68 6.67
CA SER A 211 4.14 28.90 6.65
C SER A 211 3.30 29.03 5.39
#